data_AF-A0A4R5QAL4-F1
#
_entry.id   AF-A0A4R5QAL4-F1
#
_cell.length_a   1.000
_cell.length_b   1.000
_cell.length_c   1.000
_cell.angle_alpha   90.00
_cell.angle_beta   90.00
_cell.angle_gamma   90.00
#
_symmetry.space_group_name_H-M   'P 1'
#
loop_
_entity.id
_entity.type
_entity.pdbx_description
1 polymer ?
#
loop_
_entity_poly.entity_id
_entity_poly.type
_entity_poly.pdbx_seq_one_letter_code
_entity_poly.pdbx_strand_id
1 'polypeptide(L)'
;MRDPTRQADRLIAIRLRYRINTYLEDMGVTTPVAIGAAVGMPAAEAAGLLTRRQWRAGDVAALQAVAERLGLNVALPDTCLQ
;
A
#
# COMPACT_ATOMS: atom_id res chain seq x y z
N MET A 1 -19.48 -18.47 1.52
CA MET A 1 -19.80 -17.17 2.12
C MET A 1 -18.54 -16.31 2.04
N ARG A 2 -18.56 -15.19 1.30
CA ARG A 2 -17.38 -14.32 1.13
C ARG A 2 -17.30 -13.44 2.38
N ASP A 3 -16.18 -13.49 3.08
CA ASP A 3 -15.97 -12.75 4.32
C ASP A 3 -15.85 -11.24 3.99
N PRO A 4 -16.78 -10.38 4.46
CA PRO A 4 -16.88 -8.98 4.05
C PRO A 4 -15.69 -8.14 4.52
N THR A 5 -15.10 -8.46 5.66
CA THR A 5 -13.87 -7.84 6.20
C THR A 5 -12.69 -8.09 5.27
N ARG A 6 -12.45 -9.34 4.84
CA ARG A 6 -11.43 -9.66 3.82
C ARG A 6 -11.65 -8.91 2.50
N GLN A 7 -12.89 -8.59 2.15
CA GLN A 7 -13.18 -7.80 0.95
C GLN A 7 -12.81 -6.32 1.14
N ALA A 8 -13.14 -5.73 2.30
CA ALA A 8 -12.76 -4.37 2.65
C ALA A 8 -11.22 -4.21 2.73
N ASP A 9 -10.53 -5.11 3.45
CA ASP A 9 -9.06 -5.14 3.52
C ASP A 9 -8.41 -5.20 2.14
N ARG A 10 -8.97 -6.02 1.24
CA ARG A 10 -8.45 -6.14 -0.12
C ARG A 10 -8.61 -4.82 -0.89
N LEU A 11 -9.75 -4.15 -0.77
CA LEU A 11 -9.97 -2.85 -1.43
C LEU A 11 -9.03 -1.78 -0.89
N ILE A 12 -8.79 -1.77 0.43
CA ILE A 12 -7.84 -0.86 1.08
C ILE A 12 -6.43 -1.09 0.55
N ALA A 13 -5.97 -2.35 0.49
CA ALA A 13 -4.64 -2.68 -0.04
C ALA A 13 -4.47 -2.26 -1.51
N ILE A 14 -5.50 -2.45 -2.35
CA ILE A 14 -5.47 -2.01 -3.76
C ILE A 14 -5.27 -0.50 -3.84
N ARG A 15 -6.05 0.26 -3.07
CA ARG A 15 -6.00 1.73 -3.06
C ARG A 15 -4.66 2.26 -2.55
N LEU A 16 -4.16 1.68 -1.45
CA LEU A 16 -2.85 2.03 -0.90
C LEU A 16 -1.74 1.77 -1.90
N ARG A 17 -1.67 0.56 -2.47
CA ARG A 17 -0.65 0.24 -3.47
C ARG A 17 -0.69 1.21 -4.65
N TYR A 18 -1.89 1.47 -5.18
CA TYR A 18 -2.03 2.39 -6.30
C TYR A 18 -1.49 3.78 -5.96
N ARG A 19 -1.91 4.35 -4.82
CA ARG A 19 -1.46 5.68 -4.38
C ARG A 19 0.04 5.76 -4.14
N ILE A 20 0.61 4.74 -3.50
CA ILE A 20 2.06 4.66 -3.25
C ILE A 20 2.83 4.57 -4.56
N ASN A 21 2.43 3.69 -5.48
CA ASN A 21 3.10 3.55 -6.77
C ASN A 21 3.01 4.85 -7.58
N THR A 22 1.84 5.47 -7.68
CA THR A 22 1.68 6.74 -8.42
C THR A 22 2.53 7.86 -7.80
N TYR A 23 2.60 7.95 -6.47
CA TYR A 23 3.45 8.94 -5.80
C TYR A 23 4.94 8.71 -6.07
N LEU A 24 5.38 7.46 -6.04
CA LEU A 24 6.76 7.10 -6.34
C LEU A 24 7.09 7.37 -7.82
N GLU A 25 6.17 7.04 -8.75
CA GLU A 25 6.31 7.35 -10.17
C GLU A 25 6.39 8.85 -10.44
N ASP A 26 5.57 9.67 -9.77
CA ASP A 26 5.60 11.14 -9.87
C ASP A 26 6.94 11.73 -9.40
N MET A 27 7.53 11.15 -8.35
CA MET A 27 8.87 11.51 -7.87
C MET A 27 10.02 10.90 -8.72
N GLY A 28 9.71 10.12 -9.77
CA GLY A 28 10.72 9.41 -10.58
C GLY A 28 11.40 8.24 -9.86
N VAL A 29 10.84 7.78 -8.73
CA VAL A 29 11.34 6.68 -7.91
C VAL A 29 10.80 5.35 -8.44
N THR A 30 11.48 4.78 -9.43
CA THR A 30 11.03 3.53 -10.10
C THR A 30 11.94 2.33 -9.84
N THR A 31 13.13 2.54 -9.28
CA THR A 31 14.08 1.45 -9.03
C THR A 31 13.84 0.82 -7.65
N PRO A 32 13.98 -0.51 -7.49
CA PRO A 32 13.76 -1.19 -6.21
C PRO A 32 14.59 -0.60 -5.05
N VAL A 33 15.82 -0.17 -5.34
CA VAL A 33 16.72 0.46 -4.37
C VAL A 33 16.19 1.83 -3.93
N ALA A 34 15.81 2.68 -4.88
CA ALA A 34 15.27 4.01 -4.58
C ALA A 34 13.91 3.93 -3.89
N ILE A 35 13.07 2.97 -4.28
CA ILE A 35 11.80 2.66 -3.60
C ILE A 35 12.09 2.30 -2.15
N GLY A 36 12.98 1.33 -1.88
CA GLY A 36 13.35 0.92 -0.53
C GLY A 36 13.86 2.08 0.33
N ALA A 37 14.67 2.96 -0.27
CA ALA A 37 15.14 4.17 0.41
C ALA A 37 14.01 5.16 0.72
N ALA A 38 13.12 5.42 -0.23
CA ALA A 38 11.98 6.34 -0.06
C ALA A 38 10.99 5.85 1.01
N VAL A 39 10.76 4.53 1.06
CA VAL A 39 9.83 3.92 2.02
C VAL A 39 10.50 3.45 3.31
N GLY A 40 11.82 3.59 3.46
CA GLY A 40 12.58 3.25 4.67
C GLY A 40 12.56 1.77 5.05
N MET A 41 12.65 0.87 4.06
CA MET A 41 12.67 -0.60 4.25
C MET A 41 13.56 -1.27 3.19
N PRO A 42 13.96 -2.54 3.36
CA PRO A 42 14.79 -3.23 2.37
C PRO A 42 14.15 -3.24 0.98
N ALA A 43 14.96 -3.00 -0.06
CA ALA A 43 14.49 -2.93 -1.45
C ALA A 43 13.65 -4.15 -1.88
N ALA A 44 14.06 -5.34 -1.46
CA ALA A 44 13.36 -6.59 -1.78
C ALA A 44 11.98 -6.68 -1.09
N GLU A 45 11.87 -6.20 0.15
CA GLU A 45 10.59 -6.16 0.87
C GLU A 45 9.66 -5.11 0.28
N ALA A 46 10.18 -3.92 -0.03
CA ALA A 46 9.40 -2.85 -0.67
C ALA A 46 8.89 -3.28 -2.05
N ALA A 47 9.78 -3.80 -2.89
CA ALA A 47 9.41 -4.31 -4.21
C ALA A 47 8.41 -5.47 -4.07
N GLY A 48 8.63 -6.40 -3.14
CA GLY A 48 7.74 -7.53 -2.90
C GLY A 48 6.33 -7.08 -2.47
N LEU A 49 6.23 -6.08 -1.60
CA LEU A 49 4.98 -5.51 -1.11
C LEU A 49 4.20 -4.79 -2.22
N LEU A 50 4.90 -4.00 -3.04
CA LEU A 50 4.31 -3.17 -4.10
C LEU A 50 4.02 -3.93 -5.41
N THR A 51 4.71 -5.05 -5.66
CA THR A 51 4.49 -5.88 -6.87
C THR A 51 3.59 -7.09 -6.63
N ARG A 52 3.29 -7.43 -5.37
CA ARG A 52 2.45 -8.60 -5.04
C ARG A 52 1.05 -8.49 -5.63
N ARG A 53 0.53 -9.65 -6.04
CA ARG A 53 -0.83 -9.81 -6.59
C ARG A 53 -1.85 -10.31 -5.56
N GLN A 54 -1.39 -10.86 -4.44
CA GLN A 54 -2.23 -11.38 -3.35
C GLN A 54 -1.70 -10.86 -2.01
N TRP A 55 -2.55 -10.19 -1.25
CA TRP A 55 -2.21 -9.65 0.07
C TRP A 55 -2.79 -10.50 1.18
N ARG A 56 -1.98 -10.71 2.21
CA ARG A 56 -2.36 -11.27 3.52
C ARG A 56 -2.76 -10.14 4.45
N ALA A 57 -3.42 -10.46 5.57
CA ALA A 57 -3.84 -9.44 6.55
C ALA A 57 -2.68 -8.54 7.02
N GLY A 58 -1.46 -9.08 7.16
CA GLY A 58 -0.27 -8.29 7.52
C GLY A 58 0.26 -7.36 6.42
N ASP A 59 -0.09 -7.61 5.16
CA ASP A 59 0.37 -6.77 4.05
C ASP A 59 -0.40 -5.43 4.00
N VAL A 60 -1.66 -5.40 4.48
CA VAL A 60 -2.46 -4.17 4.57
C VAL A 60 -1.82 -3.19 5.56
N ALA A 61 -1.45 -3.68 6.74
CA ALA A 61 -0.78 -2.89 7.76
C ALA A 61 0.59 -2.37 7.27
N ALA A 62 1.35 -3.18 6.54
CA ALA A 62 2.60 -2.75 5.94
C ALA A 62 2.39 -1.63 4.89
N LEU A 63 1.36 -1.75 4.03
CA LEU A 63 1.01 -0.71 3.07
C LEU A 63 0.54 0.59 3.75
N GLN A 64 -0.20 0.50 4.87
CA GLN A 64 -0.60 1.68 5.64
C GLN A 64 0.61 2.40 6.24
N ALA A 65 1.53 1.66 6.88
CA ALA A 65 2.75 2.24 7.44
C ALA A 65 3.62 2.93 6.37
N VAL A 66 3.70 2.35 5.16
CA VAL A 66 4.37 2.98 4.02
C VAL A 66 3.66 4.27 3.61
N ALA A 67 2.33 4.24 3.49
CA ALA A 67 1.56 5.43 3.12
C ALA A 67 1.71 6.55 4.15
N GLU A 68 1.65 6.25 5.45
CA GLU A 68 1.88 7.22 6.52
C GLU A 68 3.28 7.84 6.45
N ARG A 69 4.31 7.02 6.21
CA ARG A 69 5.69 7.50 6.07
C ARG A 69 5.89 8.41 4.85
N LEU A 70 5.14 8.17 3.78
CA LEU A 70 5.12 9.02 2.58
C LEU A 70 4.15 10.21 2.72
N GLY A 71 3.45 10.38 3.84
CA GLY A 71 2.45 11.44 4.03
C GLY A 71 1.18 11.25 3.19
N LEU A 72 0.95 10.03 2.68
CA LEU A 72 -0.19 9.69 1.85
C LEU A 72 -1.38 9.31 2.72
N ASN A 73 -2.37 10.21 2.81
CA ASN A 73 -3.65 9.85 3.39
C ASN A 73 -4.49 9.07 2.36
N VAL A 74 -4.63 7.76 2.56
CA VAL A 74 -5.72 7.03 1.93
C VAL A 74 -6.89 7.15 2.89
N ALA A 75 -7.88 7.97 2.50
CA ALA A 75 -9.21 7.84 3.07
C ALA A 75 -9.64 6.38 2.87
N LEU A 76 -9.45 5.58 3.92
CA LEU A 76 -10.22 4.38 4.14
C LEU A 76 -11.66 4.84 3.93
N PRO A 77 -12.50 4.09 3.21
CA PRO A 77 -13.90 4.46 3.19
C PRO A 77 -14.32 4.51 4.66
N ASP A 78 -14.45 5.71 5.21
CA ASP A 78 -15.33 5.96 6.32
C ASP A 78 -16.58 5.23 5.90
N THR A 79 -16.89 4.14 6.58
CA THR A 79 -18.20 3.53 6.52
C THR A 79 -19.15 4.70 6.59
N CYS A 80 -19.71 5.08 5.44
CA CYS A 80 -20.71 6.10 5.37
C CYS A 80 -21.77 5.61 6.34
N LEU A 81 -21.93 6.36 7.43
CA LEU A 81 -23.18 6.46 8.12
C LEU A 81 -24.26 6.64 7.04
N GLN A 82 -24.97 5.55 6.74
CA GLN A 82 -26.32 5.56 6.19
C GLN A 82 -27.02 4.24 6.47
#